data_AF-A0A2V7DZ37-F1
#
_entry.id   AF-A0A2V7DZ37-F1
#
_cell.length_a   1.000
_cell.length_b   1.000
_cell.length_c   1.000
_cell.angle_alpha   90.00
_cell.angle_beta   90.00
_cell.angle_gamma   90.00
#
_symmetry.space_group_name_H-M   'P 1'
#
loop_
_entity.id
_entity.type
_entity.pdbx_description
1 polymer ?
#
loop_
_entity_poly.entity_id
_entity_poly.type
_entity_poly.pdbx_seq_one_letter_code
_entity_poly.pdbx_strand_id
1 'polypeptide(L)'
;MDQDRDRLRKLGAGLIRLHSLLMDRERRAYESRRGPVGSRELLELLLHDEHFAWLRSLSGLMARIDELVDADEPLTARESEGVLRETHRLLKSGDRGPFQDKYREALQESPDIVMTHAGISEVLRT
;
A
#
# COMPACT_ATOMS: atom_id res chain seq x y z
N MET A 1 -24.11 5.92 3.87
CA MET A 1 -22.95 6.82 3.75
C MET A 1 -21.83 6.43 4.73
N ASP A 2 -22.12 6.11 6.00
CA ASP A 2 -21.06 5.66 6.93
C ASP A 2 -20.40 4.32 6.55
N GLN A 3 -21.15 3.37 5.97
CA GLN A 3 -20.62 2.06 5.61
C GLN A 3 -19.48 2.12 4.57
N ASP A 4 -19.57 3.00 3.58
CA ASP A 4 -18.52 3.17 2.57
C ASP A 4 -17.27 3.82 3.19
N ARG A 5 -17.46 4.83 4.04
CA ARG A 5 -16.35 5.48 4.75
C ARG A 5 -15.66 4.51 5.71
N ASP A 6 -16.42 3.69 6.42
CA ASP A 6 -15.88 2.64 7.30
C ASP A 6 -15.15 1.55 6.51
N ARG A 7 -15.64 1.22 5.32
CA ARG A 7 -14.93 0.31 4.41
C ARG A 7 -13.60 0.91 3.95
N LEU A 8 -13.58 2.18 3.55
CA LEU A 8 -12.35 2.88 3.18
C LEU A 8 -11.38 3.00 4.37
N ARG A 9 -11.85 3.25 5.59
CA ARG A 9 -11.03 3.23 6.81
C ARG A 9 -10.38 1.86 7.04
N LYS A 10 -11.15 0.79 6.92
CA LYS A 10 -10.63 -0.59 7.03
C LYS A 10 -9.59 -0.89 5.96
N LEU A 11 -9.84 -0.42 4.74
CA LEU A 11 -8.90 -0.55 3.64
C LEU A 11 -7.60 0.22 3.90
N GLY A 12 -7.69 1.51 4.24
CA GLY A 12 -6.54 2.37 4.57
C GLY A 12 -5.68 1.77 5.69
N ALA A 13 -6.31 1.31 6.78
CA ALA A 13 -5.61 0.63 7.86
C ALA A 13 -4.89 -0.66 7.41
N GLY A 14 -5.48 -1.41 6.48
CA GLY A 14 -4.83 -2.57 5.86
C GLY A 14 -3.63 -2.18 5.00
N LEU A 15 -3.76 -1.14 4.18
CA LEU A 15 -2.71 -0.64 3.30
C LEU A 15 -1.54 -0.02 4.07
N ILE A 16 -1.80 0.68 5.17
CA ILE A 16 -0.77 1.19 6.09
C ILE A 16 0.07 0.03 6.63
N ARG A 17 -0.58 -1.02 7.15
CA ARG A 17 0.13 -2.21 7.64
C ARG A 17 0.95 -2.88 6.54
N LEU A 18 0.38 -3.01 5.34
CA LEU A 18 1.07 -3.57 4.19
C LEU A 18 2.31 -2.74 3.82
N HIS A 19 2.16 -1.41 3.73
CA HIS A 19 3.23 -0.49 3.41
C HIS A 19 4.38 -0.60 4.42
N SER A 20 4.09 -0.63 5.72
CA SER A 20 5.11 -0.80 6.75
C SER A 20 5.89 -2.11 6.59
N LEU A 21 5.22 -3.23 6.33
CA LEU A 21 5.88 -4.51 6.12
C LEU A 21 6.79 -4.51 4.88
N LEU A 22 6.33 -3.92 3.78
CA LEU A 22 7.11 -3.81 2.55
C LEU A 22 8.29 -2.86 2.72
N MET A 23 8.10 -1.73 3.39
CA MET A 23 9.17 -0.78 3.72
C MET A 23 10.25 -1.44 4.58
N ASP A 24 9.87 -2.20 5.61
CA ASP A 24 10.82 -2.92 6.47
C ASP A 24 11.60 -3.98 5.69
N ARG A 25 10.94 -4.69 4.75
CA ARG A 25 11.60 -5.62 3.84
C ARG A 25 12.63 -4.90 2.97
N GLU A 26 12.24 -3.83 2.29
CA GLU A 26 13.13 -3.09 1.40
C GLU A 26 14.29 -2.44 2.15
N ARG A 27 14.04 -1.91 3.35
CA ARG A 27 15.06 -1.36 4.23
C ARG A 27 16.11 -2.42 4.56
N ARG A 28 15.71 -3.61 5.01
CA ARG A 28 16.67 -4.71 5.31
C ARG A 28 17.48 -5.11 4.07
N ALA A 29 16.83 -5.20 2.92
CA ALA A 29 17.51 -5.52 1.66
C ALA A 29 18.54 -4.44 1.27
N TYR A 30 18.19 -3.16 1.43
CA TYR A 30 19.08 -2.03 1.18
C TYR A 30 20.26 -2.01 2.16
N GLU A 31 19.97 -2.14 3.46
CA GLU A 31 20.97 -2.09 4.53
C GLU A 31 21.99 -3.23 4.41
N SER A 32 21.57 -4.42 3.95
CA SER A 32 22.47 -5.56 3.71
C SER A 32 23.59 -5.26 2.70
N ARG A 33 23.39 -4.27 1.81
CA ARG A 33 24.33 -3.90 0.74
C ARG A 33 25.05 -2.59 1.01
N ARG A 34 24.41 -1.64 1.71
CA ARG A 34 24.90 -0.27 1.89
C ARG A 34 25.22 0.12 3.34
N GLY A 35 24.90 -0.74 4.30
CA GLY A 35 25.02 -0.44 5.73
C GLY A 35 23.73 0.15 6.31
N PRO A 36 23.69 0.35 7.64
CA PRO A 36 22.49 0.77 8.36
C PRO A 36 22.04 2.17 7.94
N VAL A 37 20.71 2.36 7.81
CA VAL A 37 20.09 3.61 7.37
C VAL A 37 19.35 4.27 8.53
N GLY A 38 19.56 5.56 8.73
CA GLY A 38 18.84 6.35 9.74
C GLY A 38 17.43 6.74 9.31
N SER A 39 16.55 7.11 10.25
CA SER A 39 15.15 7.45 9.93
C SER A 39 14.99 8.60 8.92
N ARG A 40 15.81 9.65 9.03
CA ARG A 40 15.81 10.78 8.08
C ARG A 40 16.24 10.33 6.69
N GLU A 41 17.30 9.54 6.62
CA GLU A 41 17.83 9.03 5.36
C GLU A 41 16.84 8.07 4.69
N LEU A 42 16.17 7.21 5.46
CA LEU A 42 15.13 6.33 4.95
C LEU A 42 13.99 7.13 4.29
N LEU A 43 13.60 8.27 4.89
CA LEU A 43 12.60 9.16 4.28
C LEU A 43 13.09 9.71 2.94
N GLU A 44 14.32 10.23 2.87
CA GLU A 44 14.90 10.71 1.60
C GLU A 44 14.95 9.60 0.54
N LEU A 45 15.30 8.37 0.93
CA LEU A 45 15.32 7.21 0.03
C LEU A 45 13.91 6.85 -0.48
N LEU A 46 12.90 6.84 0.40
CA LEU A 46 11.52 6.59 -0.01
C LEU A 46 11.03 7.62 -1.04
N LEU A 47 11.43 8.88 -0.88
CA LEU A 47 11.03 9.98 -1.75
C LEU A 47 11.77 9.98 -3.09
N HIS A 48 13.06 9.63 -3.11
CA HIS A 48 13.94 9.93 -4.24
C HIS A 48 14.69 8.73 -4.83
N ASP A 49 14.87 7.64 -4.10
CA ASP A 49 15.66 6.49 -4.57
C ASP A 49 14.79 5.52 -5.40
N GLU A 50 15.40 4.98 -6.46
CA GLU A 50 14.73 4.05 -7.39
C GLU A 50 14.44 2.67 -6.76
N HIS A 51 15.23 2.26 -5.76
CA HIS A 51 14.99 1.01 -5.01
C HIS A 51 13.63 1.04 -4.31
N PHE A 52 13.22 2.21 -3.80
CA PHE A 52 11.97 2.41 -3.08
C PHE A 52 10.83 2.94 -3.96
N ALA A 53 11.10 3.21 -5.24
CA ALA A 53 10.17 3.91 -6.12
C ALA A 53 8.79 3.25 -6.22
N TRP A 54 8.77 1.92 -6.22
CA TRP A 54 7.54 1.15 -6.32
C TRP A 54 6.62 1.34 -5.10
N LEU A 55 7.14 1.62 -3.91
CA LEU A 55 6.31 1.86 -2.72
C LEU A 55 5.48 3.15 -2.81
N ARG A 56 5.93 4.13 -3.62
CA ARG A 56 5.23 5.41 -3.80
C ARG A 56 3.83 5.25 -4.38
N SER A 57 3.61 4.24 -5.22
CA SER A 57 2.27 3.92 -5.74
C SER A 57 1.30 3.53 -4.61
N LEU A 58 1.79 2.81 -3.59
CA LEU A 58 1.01 2.44 -2.43
C LEU A 58 0.76 3.65 -1.51
N SER A 59 1.79 4.49 -1.29
CA SER A 59 1.64 5.72 -0.50
C SER A 59 0.63 6.70 -1.12
N GLY A 60 0.63 6.84 -2.45
CA GLY A 60 -0.34 7.69 -3.15
C GLY A 60 -1.78 7.18 -3.01
N LEU A 61 -1.98 5.85 -3.08
CA LEU A 61 -3.28 5.23 -2.85
C LEU A 61 -3.76 5.43 -1.40
N MET A 62 -2.86 5.31 -0.42
CA MET A 62 -3.16 5.60 0.98
C MET A 62 -3.58 7.04 1.19
N ALA A 63 -2.80 8.01 0.68
CA ALA A 63 -3.12 9.43 0.80
C ALA A 63 -4.49 9.77 0.19
N ARG A 64 -4.84 9.15 -0.95
CA ARG A 64 -6.16 9.31 -1.57
C ARG A 64 -7.29 8.74 -0.72
N ILE A 65 -7.06 7.63 -0.02
CA ILE A 65 -8.04 7.07 0.92
C ILE A 65 -8.22 8.02 2.10
N ASP A 66 -7.14 8.50 2.67
CA ASP A 66 -7.17 9.42 3.82
C ASP A 66 -7.92 10.70 3.47
N GLU A 67 -7.66 11.29 2.29
CA GLU A 67 -8.38 12.46 1.77
C GLU A 67 -9.91 12.21 1.70
N LEU A 68 -10.34 11.07 1.12
CA LEU A 68 -11.76 10.74 1.04
C LEU A 68 -12.41 10.42 2.39
N VAL A 69 -11.64 9.87 3.32
CA VAL A 69 -12.09 9.50 4.67
C VAL A 69 -12.16 10.71 5.60
N ASP A 70 -11.38 11.75 5.35
CA ASP A 70 -11.31 12.96 6.16
C ASP A 70 -12.07 14.14 5.52
N ALA A 71 -12.52 14.02 4.27
CA ALA A 71 -13.36 15.03 3.61
C ALA A 71 -14.68 15.27 4.35
N ASP A 72 -15.04 16.54 4.53
CA ASP A 72 -16.29 16.99 5.13
C ASP A 72 -17.50 16.71 4.21
N GLU A 73 -17.26 16.62 2.90
CA GLU A 73 -18.29 16.32 1.91
C GLU A 73 -18.81 14.87 2.01
N PRO A 74 -20.06 14.63 1.59
CA PRO A 74 -20.59 13.28 1.46
C PRO A 74 -19.78 12.46 0.45
N LEU A 75 -19.17 11.37 0.92
CA LEU A 75 -18.48 10.40 0.07
C LEU A 75 -19.45 9.83 -0.97
N THR A 76 -19.13 10.00 -2.25
CA THR A 76 -19.94 9.45 -3.33
C THR A 76 -19.60 7.98 -3.60
N ALA A 77 -20.58 7.20 -4.06
CA ALA A 77 -20.36 5.81 -4.48
C ALA A 77 -19.27 5.71 -5.56
N ARG A 78 -19.20 6.68 -6.48
CA ARG A 78 -18.20 6.72 -7.56
C ARG A 78 -16.78 6.85 -7.03
N GLU A 79 -16.57 7.67 -5.99
CA GLU A 79 -15.25 7.86 -5.35
C GLU A 79 -14.83 6.60 -4.60
N SER A 80 -15.72 6.06 -3.77
CA SER A 80 -15.50 4.81 -3.03
C SER A 80 -15.14 3.66 -3.97
N GLU A 81 -15.96 3.40 -4.99
CA GLU A 81 -15.69 2.37 -5.98
C GLU A 81 -14.42 2.64 -6.80
N GLY A 82 -14.10 3.90 -7.07
CA GLY A 82 -12.90 4.30 -7.79
C GLY A 82 -11.65 3.82 -7.09
N VAL A 83 -11.56 4.07 -5.79
CA VAL A 83 -10.42 3.67 -4.95
C VAL A 83 -10.37 2.16 -4.73
N LEU A 84 -11.52 1.51 -4.54
CA LEU A 84 -11.59 0.05 -4.43
C LEU A 84 -11.06 -0.64 -5.70
N ARG A 85 -11.46 -0.16 -6.88
CA ARG A 85 -10.97 -0.67 -8.17
C ARG A 85 -9.49 -0.40 -8.37
N GLU A 86 -9.00 0.77 -7.99
CA GLU A 86 -7.58 1.11 -8.09
C GLU A 86 -6.73 0.20 -7.19
N THR A 87 -7.16 -0.01 -5.94
CA THR A 87 -6.50 -0.94 -5.01
C THR A 87 -6.48 -2.36 -5.57
N HIS A 88 -7.63 -2.83 -6.08
CA HIS A 88 -7.72 -4.14 -6.70
C HIS A 88 -6.75 -4.27 -7.88
N ARG A 89 -6.67 -3.23 -8.72
CA ARG A 89 -5.74 -3.22 -9.85
C ARG A 89 -4.30 -3.30 -9.36
N LEU A 90 -3.88 -2.44 -8.43
CA LEU A 90 -2.51 -2.40 -7.94
C LEU A 90 -2.06 -3.74 -7.34
N LEU A 91 -2.91 -4.35 -6.48
CA LEU A 91 -2.53 -5.53 -5.71
C LEU A 91 -2.86 -6.87 -6.41
N LYS A 92 -3.78 -6.89 -7.37
CA LYS A 92 -4.38 -8.13 -7.89
C LYS A 92 -4.52 -8.20 -9.42
N SER A 93 -4.19 -7.18 -10.19
CA SER A 93 -4.46 -7.17 -11.64
C SER A 93 -3.72 -8.25 -12.45
N GLY A 94 -2.74 -8.93 -11.86
CA GLY A 94 -1.90 -9.89 -12.60
C GLY A 94 -0.99 -9.20 -13.63
N ASP A 95 -1.02 -7.87 -13.71
CA ASP A 95 -0.19 -7.07 -14.60
C ASP A 95 1.30 -7.26 -14.28
N ARG A 96 2.14 -6.85 -15.23
CA ARG A 96 3.58 -6.73 -15.04
C ARG A 96 3.96 -5.27 -14.88
N GLY A 97 4.97 -5.03 -14.04
CA GLY A 97 5.46 -3.71 -13.74
C GLY A 97 6.31 -3.71 -12.47
N PRO A 98 7.06 -2.64 -12.20
CA PRO A 98 7.97 -2.57 -11.07
C PRO A 98 7.30 -2.90 -9.73
N PHE A 99 6.06 -2.44 -9.54
CA PHE A 99 5.28 -2.77 -8.36
C PHE A 99 4.90 -4.25 -8.33
N GLN A 100 4.29 -4.78 -9.39
CA GLN A 100 3.74 -6.12 -9.41
C GLN A 100 4.83 -7.21 -9.29
N ASP A 101 6.00 -6.97 -9.86
CA ASP A 101 7.12 -7.90 -9.79
C ASP A 101 7.69 -7.94 -8.36
N LYS A 102 8.01 -6.78 -7.77
CA LYS A 102 8.47 -6.66 -6.38
C LYS A 102 7.46 -7.16 -5.36
N TYR A 103 6.18 -6.86 -5.57
CA TYR A 103 5.12 -7.28 -4.66
C TYR A 103 4.94 -8.80 -4.66
N ARG A 104 5.12 -9.46 -5.81
CA ARG A 104 5.06 -10.93 -5.92
C ARG A 104 6.22 -11.60 -5.19
N GLU A 105 7.43 -11.05 -5.28
CA GLU A 105 8.57 -11.50 -4.49
C GLU A 105 8.29 -11.36 -2.99
N ALA A 106 7.79 -10.20 -2.56
CA ALA A 106 7.46 -9.95 -1.17
C ALA A 106 6.40 -10.93 -0.61
N LEU A 107 5.40 -11.30 -1.42
CA LEU A 107 4.40 -12.31 -1.08
C LEU A 107 5.01 -13.72 -0.92
N GLN A 108 6.08 -14.05 -1.64
CA GLN A 108 6.75 -15.35 -1.52
C GLN A 108 7.65 -15.44 -0.29
N GLU A 109 8.16 -14.30 0.18
CA GLU A 109 9.18 -14.24 1.24
C GLU A 109 8.61 -13.99 2.64
N SER A 110 7.40 -13.44 2.76
CA SER A 110 6.84 -13.03 4.06
C SER A 110 5.39 -13.51 4.27
N PRO A 111 5.18 -14.44 5.24
CA PRO A 111 3.84 -14.84 5.65
C PRO A 111 2.98 -13.66 6.13
N ASP A 112 3.56 -12.68 6.83
CA ASP A 112 2.84 -11.51 7.34
C ASP A 112 2.28 -10.64 6.19
N ILE A 113 3.03 -10.52 5.09
CA ILE A 113 2.59 -9.82 3.87
C ILE A 113 1.44 -10.58 3.22
N VAL A 114 1.50 -11.92 3.16
CA VAL A 114 0.40 -12.75 2.64
C VAL A 114 -0.86 -12.61 3.49
N MET A 115 -0.74 -12.66 4.81
CA MET A 115 -1.88 -12.51 5.73
C MET A 115 -2.51 -11.12 5.63
N THR A 116 -1.67 -10.08 5.51
CA THR A 116 -2.16 -8.71 5.31
C THR A 116 -2.84 -8.54 3.95
N HIS A 117 -2.27 -9.12 2.88
CA HIS A 117 -2.90 -9.18 1.56
C HIS A 117 -4.27 -9.86 1.59
N ALA A 118 -4.39 -10.98 2.31
CA ALA A 118 -5.65 -11.70 2.48
C ALA A 118 -6.68 -10.82 3.18
N GLY A 119 -6.31 -10.15 4.28
CA GLY A 119 -7.19 -9.22 4.99
C GLY A 119 -7.69 -8.06 4.10
N ILE A 120 -6.80 -7.48 3.28
CA ILE A 120 -7.19 -6.45 2.31
C ILE A 120 -8.14 -7.04 1.26
N SER A 121 -7.88 -8.25 0.78
CA SER A 121 -8.72 -8.93 -0.20
C SER A 121 -10.14 -9.20 0.29
N GLU A 122 -10.33 -9.46 1.59
CA GLU A 122 -11.67 -9.57 2.18
C GLU A 122 -12.44 -8.24 2.12
N VAL A 123 -11.77 -7.12 2.44
CA VAL A 123 -12.36 -5.78 2.34
C VAL A 123 -12.74 -5.44 0.90
N LEU A 124 -11.98 -5.90 -0.08
CA LEU A 124 -12.25 -5.67 -1.51
C LEU A 124 -13.38 -6.55 -2.07
N ARG A 125 -13.72 -7.68 -1.45
CA ARG A 125 -14.79 -8.58 -1.91
C ARG A 125 -16.20 -8.11 -1.49
N THR A 126 -16.27 -7.35 -0.41
CA THR A 126 -17.53 -6.79 0.14
C THR A 126 -18.12 -5.75 -0.82
#